data_AF-A0A948GIC1-F1
#
_entry.id   AF-A0A948GIC1-F1
#
_cell.length_a   1.000
_cell.length_b   1.000
_cell.length_c   1.000
_cell.angle_alpha   90.00
_cell.angle_beta   90.00
_cell.angle_gamma   90.00
#
_symmetry.space_group_name_H-M   'P 1'
#
loop_
_entity.id
_entity.type
_entity.pdbx_description
1 polymer ?
#
loop_
_entity_poly.entity_id
_entity_poly.type
_entity_poly.pdbx_seq_one_letter_code
_entity_poly.pdbx_strand_id
1 'polypeptide(L)' 'MKPEKLIKMANQIGAFFDAMPDREQAVAGVAAHIQRNWEPRMRTALKDHVARNGNQELMPVVRDALGRV' A
#
# COMPACT_ATOMS: atom_id res chain seq x y z
N MET A 1 8.52 7.08 11.25
CA MET A 1 7.07 7.35 11.28
C MET A 1 6.39 6.16 11.93
N LYS A 2 5.24 6.33 12.58
CA LYS A 2 4.51 5.22 13.20
C LYS A 2 3.84 4.33 12.12
N PRO A 3 3.89 3.00 12.21
CA PRO A 3 3.33 2.10 11.20
C PRO A 3 1.84 2.30 10.92
N GLU A 4 1.04 2.63 11.93
CA GLU A 4 -0.40 2.86 11.81
C GLU A 4 -0.69 4.04 10.86
N LYS A 5 0.19 5.05 10.85
CA LYS A 5 0.10 6.17 9.92
C LYS A 5 0.46 5.74 8.49
N LEU A 6 1.40 4.82 8.30
CA LEU A 6 1.72 4.26 6.98
C LEU A 6 0.52 3.46 6.44
N ILE A 7 -0.11 2.62 7.26
CA ILE A 7 -1.32 1.87 6.90
C ILE A 7 -2.43 2.83 6.43
N LYS A 8 -2.71 3.87 7.21
CA LYS A 8 -3.71 4.88 6.86
C LYS A 8 -3.41 5.56 5.53
N MET A 9 -2.17 6.00 5.32
CA MET A 9 -1.76 6.65 4.07
C MET A 9 -1.85 5.68 2.87
N ALA A 10 -1.43 4.43 3.04
CA ALA A 10 -1.49 3.42 1.99
C ALA A 10 -2.95 3.13 1.58
N ASN A 11 -3.86 3.05 2.56
CA ASN A 11 -5.29 2.88 2.29
C ASN A 11 -5.92 4.11 1.62
N GLN A 12 -5.48 5.32 1.95
CA GLN A 12 -5.94 6.52 1.23
C GLN A 12 -5.53 6.51 -0.25
N ILE A 13 -4.32 6.03 -0.56
CA ILE A 13 -3.88 5.80 -1.93
C ILE A 13 -4.74 4.69 -2.57
N GLY A 14 -4.94 3.58 -1.85
CA GLY A 14 -5.78 2.47 -2.30
C GLY A 14 -7.18 2.91 -2.71
N ALA A 15 -7.88 3.65 -1.85
CA ALA A 15 -9.23 4.15 -2.10
C ALA A 15 -9.34 5.01 -3.36
N PHE A 16 -8.28 5.75 -3.73
CA PHE A 16 -8.26 6.52 -4.97
C PHE A 16 -8.23 5.61 -6.21
N PHE A 17 -7.38 4.58 -6.20
CA PHE A 17 -7.23 3.64 -7.32
C PHE A 17 -8.33 2.58 -7.37
N ASP A 18 -9.00 2.29 -6.25
CA ASP A 18 -10.10 1.31 -6.17
C ASP A 18 -11.33 1.72 -6.98
N ALA A 19 -11.45 3.01 -7.34
CA ALA A 19 -12.48 3.50 -8.25
C ALA A 19 -12.22 3.13 -9.72
N MET A 20 -11.04 2.58 -10.05
CA MET A 20 -10.75 2.13 -11.41
C MET A 20 -11.48 0.81 -11.71
N PRO A 21 -12.10 0.68 -12.90
CA PRO A 21 -12.81 -0.54 -13.27
C PRO A 21 -11.89 -1.74 -13.48
N ASP A 22 -10.63 -1.50 -13.85
CA ASP A 22 -9.62 -2.54 -14.01
C ASP A 22 -8.81 -2.71 -12.73
N ARG A 23 -8.96 -3.89 -12.12
CA ARG A 23 -8.29 -4.24 -10.87
C ARG A 23 -6.78 -4.31 -11.00
N GLU A 24 -6.26 -4.78 -12.13
CA GLU A 24 -4.82 -4.94 -12.37
C GLU A 24 -4.15 -3.57 -12.51
N GLN A 25 -4.80 -2.67 -13.24
CA GLN A 25 -4.39 -1.26 -13.35
C GLN A 25 -4.43 -0.56 -11.99
N ALA A 26 -5.46 -0.80 -11.18
CA ALA A 26 -5.54 -0.25 -9.82
C ALA A 26 -4.36 -0.70 -8.95
N VAL A 27 -4.02 -2.00 -8.96
CA VAL A 27 -2.87 -2.54 -8.20
C VAL A 27 -1.56 -1.92 -8.68
N ALA A 28 -1.34 -1.87 -9.99
CA ALA A 28 -0.14 -1.28 -10.58
C ALA A 28 -0.01 0.20 -10.21
N GLY A 29 -1.12 0.95 -10.27
CA GLY A 29 -1.20 2.35 -9.89
C GLY A 29 -0.82 2.62 -8.43
N VAL A 30 -1.36 1.82 -7.50
CA VAL A 30 -0.99 1.91 -6.06
C VAL A 30 0.49 1.62 -5.86
N ALA A 31 1.01 0.54 -6.45
CA ALA A 31 2.41 0.17 -6.28
C ALA A 31 3.35 1.27 -6.81
N ALA A 32 3.09 1.76 -8.03
CA ALA A 32 3.87 2.83 -8.64
C ALA A 32 3.80 4.13 -7.83
N HIS A 33 2.62 4.48 -7.30
CA HIS A 33 2.47 5.67 -6.46
C HIS A 33 3.29 5.56 -5.17
N ILE A 34 3.23 4.42 -4.49
CA ILE A 34 4.01 4.20 -3.27
C ILE A 34 5.51 4.24 -3.59
N GLN A 35 5.97 3.55 -4.63
CA GLN A 35 7.39 3.53 -5.00
C GLN A 35 7.95 4.92 -5.34
N ARG A 36 7.17 5.74 -6.07
CA ARG A 36 7.62 7.06 -6.50
C ARG A 36 7.63 8.09 -5.38
N ASN A 37 6.66 8.03 -4.47
CA ASN A 37 6.44 9.09 -3.48
C ASN A 37 6.96 8.73 -2.08
N TRP A 38 7.18 7.45 -1.78
CA TRP A 38 7.64 7.02 -0.44
C TRP A 38 9.13 6.71 -0.45
N GLU A 39 9.81 7.21 0.58
CA GLU A 39 11.20 6.86 0.84
C GLU A 39 11.36 5.35 1.09
N PRO A 40 12.52 4.75 0.74
CA PRO A 40 12.77 3.31 0.95
C PRO A 40 12.44 2.84 2.37
N ARG A 41 12.84 3.61 3.40
CA ARG A 41 12.56 3.27 4.82
C ARG A 41 11.07 3.18 5.16
N MET A 42 10.22 3.95 4.49
CA MET A 42 8.77 3.90 4.72
C MET A 42 8.16 2.62 4.15
N ARG A 43 8.63 2.22 2.96
CA ARG A 43 8.22 0.96 2.31
C ARG A 43 8.63 -0.25 3.17
N THR A 44 9.88 -0.27 3.64
CA THR A 44 10.36 -1.31 4.56
C THR A 44 9.56 -1.33 5.85
N ALA A 45 9.33 -0.19 6.49
CA ALA A 45 8.57 -0.13 7.74
C ALA A 45 7.12 -0.65 7.60
N LEU A 46 6.46 -0.36 6.47
CA LEU A 46 5.12 -0.89 6.17
C LEU A 46 5.16 -2.41 5.99
N LYS A 47 6.13 -2.93 5.22
CA LYS A 47 6.31 -4.38 5.01
C LYS A 47 6.61 -5.11 6.31
N ASP A 48 7.51 -4.58 7.14
CA ASP A 48 7.87 -5.17 8.43
C ASP A 48 6.68 -5.22 9.38
N HIS A 49 5.89 -4.15 9.41
CA HIS A 49 4.68 -4.11 10.23
C HIS A 49 3.66 -5.16 9.77
N VAL A 50 3.44 -5.28 8.45
CA VAL A 50 2.57 -6.29 7.87
C VAL A 50 3.05 -7.72 8.14
N ALA A 51 4.37 -7.96 8.05
CA ALA A 51 4.95 -9.26 8.33
C ALA A 51 4.75 -9.71 9.79
N ARG A 52 4.70 -8.75 10.73
CA ARG A 52 4.54 -9.02 12.17
C ARG A 52 3.08 -9.11 12.62
N ASN A 53 2.21 -8.28 12.07
CA ASN A 53 0.83 -8.12 12.56
C ASN A 53 -0.23 -8.61 11.56
N GLY A 54 0.18 -9.06 10.38
CA GLY A 54 -0.72 -9.35 9.27
C GLY A 54 -1.09 -8.10 8.47
N ASN A 55 -1.92 -8.29 7.44
CA ASN A 55 -2.30 -7.23 6.50
C ASN A 55 -3.80 -6.88 6.56
N GLN A 56 -4.53 -7.30 7.59
CA GLN A 56 -5.99 -7.14 7.66
C GLN A 56 -6.43 -5.67 7.67
N GLU A 57 -5.60 -4.77 8.20
CA GLU A 57 -5.88 -3.33 8.21
C GLU A 57 -5.70 -2.66 6.85
N LEU A 58 -5.02 -3.31 5.90
CA LEU A 58 -4.85 -2.79 4.55
C LEU A 58 -6.07 -3.09 3.68
N MET A 59 -6.40 -2.17 2.79
CA MET A 59 -7.39 -2.43 1.74
C MET A 59 -6.91 -3.55 0.80
N PRO A 60 -7.82 -4.35 0.22
CA PRO A 60 -7.46 -5.43 -0.69
C PRO A 60 -6.52 -4.99 -1.83
N VAL A 61 -6.80 -3.84 -2.46
CA VAL A 61 -5.95 -3.29 -3.53
C VAL A 61 -4.52 -2.96 -3.09
N VAL A 62 -4.36 -2.55 -1.83
CA VAL A 62 -3.05 -2.22 -1.26
C VAL A 62 -2.29 -3.49 -0.88
N ARG A 63 -2.99 -4.52 -0.39
CA ARG A 63 -2.36 -5.82 -0.08
C ARG A 63 -1.75 -6.43 -1.33
N ASP A 64 -2.48 -6.41 -2.44
CA ASP A 64 -1.99 -6.93 -3.73
C ASP A 64 -0.83 -6.10 -4.26
N ALA A 65 -0.87 -4.77 -4.05
CA ALA A 65 0.18 -3.86 -4.49
C ALA A 65 1.48 -4.05 -3.71
N LEU A 66 1.43 -4.43 -2.43
CA LEU A 66 2.63 -4.63 -1.61
C LEU A 66 3.61 -5.67 -2.16
N GLY A 67 3.11 -6.68 -2.90
CA GLY A 67 3.97 -7.66 -3.59
C GLY A 67 4.77 -7.06 -4.75
N ARG A 68 4.42 -5.86 -5.21
CA ARG A 68 5.04 -5.15 -6.35
C ARG A 68 5.90 -3.94 -5.92
N VAL A 69 5.83 -3.52 -4.65
CA VAL A 69 6.52 -2.34 -4.07
C VAL A 69 7.92 -2.67 -3.62
#